data_AF-U2H2G0-F1
#
_entry.id   AF-U2H2G0-F1
#
_cell.length_a   1.000
_cell.length_b   1.000
_cell.length_c   1.000
_cell.angle_alpha   90.00
_cell.angle_beta   90.00
_cell.angle_gamma   90.00
#
_symmetry.space_group_name_H-M   'P 1'
#
loop_
_entity.id
_entity.type
_entity.pdbx_description
1 polymer ?
#
loop_
_entity_poly.entity_id
_entity_poly.type
_entity_poly.pdbx_seq_one_letter_code
_entity_poly.pdbx_strand_id
1 'polypeptide(L)'
;MRERRSRRARPADPLARLFLEVSGTPPDDASLLRMRRVSAALNLRDNDALWSVLAVLEYYVRLYEAMPERIRQAGAGGVDAARAEAYAATQGLMVQHREALARCKETITLAERMTAEHEARYRAALAALSDEALSTLTQHAANRIARVAGNRIVGAAAVAAREQRQRLDAALASFERVAMRRLVRACYGLVAGGLVVVLLAAGAGGVAGWWAGIHWAQADGSPPVRAGDTSPVPRATRRQ
;
A
#
# COMPACT_ATOMS: atom_id res chain seq x y z
N MET A 1 -88.80 66.33 -75.43
CA MET A 1 -87.79 65.91 -74.41
C MET A 1 -88.39 66.10 -73.03
N ARG A 2 -88.19 65.18 -72.08
CA ARG A 2 -88.64 65.32 -70.67
C ARG A 2 -87.43 65.50 -69.77
N GLU A 3 -87.37 66.62 -69.06
CA GLU A 3 -86.31 66.88 -68.08
C GLU A 3 -86.38 65.89 -66.93
N ARG A 4 -85.23 65.29 -66.59
CA ARG A 4 -85.11 64.47 -65.38
C ARG A 4 -85.01 65.39 -64.18
N ARG A 5 -86.12 65.52 -63.42
CA ARG A 5 -86.11 66.17 -62.11
C ARG A 5 -84.95 65.62 -61.28
N SER A 6 -84.09 66.51 -60.82
CA SER A 6 -83.02 66.19 -59.88
C SER A 6 -83.61 65.53 -58.64
N ARG A 7 -83.17 64.30 -58.34
CA ARG A 7 -83.44 63.66 -57.05
C ARG A 7 -82.81 64.53 -55.98
N ARG A 8 -83.63 65.34 -55.31
CA ARG A 8 -83.22 66.16 -54.17
C ARG A 8 -82.63 65.20 -53.13
N ALA A 9 -81.32 65.25 -52.95
CA ALA A 9 -80.63 64.40 -51.99
C ALA A 9 -81.29 64.62 -50.62
N ARG A 10 -81.58 63.52 -49.92
CA ARG A 10 -82.15 63.56 -48.57
C ARG A 10 -81.22 64.44 -47.72
N PRO A 11 -81.73 65.45 -46.97
CA PRO A 11 -80.85 66.25 -46.12
C PRO A 11 -80.11 65.29 -45.18
N ALA A 12 -78.78 65.41 -45.15
CA ALA A 12 -77.97 64.61 -44.23
C ALA A 12 -78.47 64.89 -42.81
N ASP A 13 -78.71 63.84 -42.04
CA ASP A 13 -79.20 63.96 -40.67
C ASP A 13 -78.21 64.85 -39.88
N PRO A 14 -78.64 66.00 -39.33
CA PRO A 14 -77.73 66.91 -38.64
C PRO A 14 -77.06 66.25 -37.43
N LEU A 15 -77.74 65.32 -36.76
CA LEU A 15 -77.18 64.53 -35.65
C LEU A 15 -76.11 63.55 -36.17
N ALA A 16 -76.33 62.92 -37.33
CA ALA A 16 -75.33 62.05 -37.95
C ALA A 16 -74.09 62.81 -38.39
N ARG A 17 -74.27 64.04 -38.89
CA ARG A 17 -73.19 64.93 -39.28
C ARG A 17 -72.38 65.41 -38.07
N LEU A 18 -73.03 65.89 -37.01
CA LEU A 18 -72.35 66.31 -35.77
C LEU A 18 -71.58 65.15 -35.13
N PHE A 19 -72.16 63.94 -35.12
CA PHE A 19 -71.46 62.75 -34.62
C PHE A 19 -70.24 62.39 -35.48
N LEU A 20 -70.32 62.53 -36.81
CA LEU A 20 -69.18 62.32 -37.70
C LEU A 20 -68.08 63.38 -37.48
N GLU A 21 -68.46 64.64 -37.30
CA GLU A 21 -67.53 65.75 -37.03
C GLU A 21 -66.82 65.58 -35.66
N VAL A 22 -67.49 65.03 -34.65
CA VAL A 22 -66.92 64.78 -33.30
C VAL A 22 -66.10 63.50 -33.22
N SER A 23 -66.58 62.39 -33.80
CA SER A 23 -65.97 61.06 -33.61
C SER A 23 -65.05 60.61 -34.75
N GLY A 24 -65.06 61.31 -35.89
CA GLY A 24 -64.37 60.91 -37.13
C GLY A 24 -65.00 59.70 -37.83
N THR A 25 -66.11 59.14 -37.33
CA THR A 25 -66.79 57.97 -37.90
C THR A 25 -68.31 58.20 -37.97
N PRO A 26 -69.03 57.60 -38.93
CA PRO A 26 -70.49 57.68 -38.92
C PRO A 26 -71.06 56.96 -37.68
N PRO A 27 -72.16 57.45 -37.09
CA PRO A 27 -72.87 56.70 -36.06
C PRO A 27 -73.55 55.47 -36.68
N ASP A 28 -73.70 54.41 -35.89
CA ASP A 28 -74.57 53.29 -36.25
C ASP A 28 -76.06 53.64 -36.00
N ASP A 29 -76.95 52.84 -36.59
CA ASP A 29 -78.40 53.07 -36.48
C ASP A 29 -78.89 53.04 -35.03
N ALA A 30 -78.26 52.23 -34.17
CA ALA A 30 -78.59 52.17 -32.75
C ALA A 30 -78.24 53.47 -32.02
N SER A 31 -77.09 54.07 -32.34
CA SER A 31 -76.63 55.36 -31.82
C SER A 31 -77.54 56.49 -32.29
N LEU A 32 -77.90 56.53 -33.58
CA LEU A 32 -78.87 57.50 -34.11
C LEU A 32 -80.24 57.36 -33.41
N LEU A 33 -80.72 56.13 -33.18
CA LEU A 33 -81.96 55.88 -32.47
C LEU A 33 -81.89 56.20 -30.96
N ARG A 34 -80.73 56.07 -30.30
CA ARG A 34 -80.52 56.52 -28.92
C ARG A 34 -80.55 58.04 -28.85
N MET A 35 -79.71 58.73 -29.64
CA MET A 35 -79.67 60.19 -29.68
C MET A 35 -81.05 60.78 -30.02
N ARG A 36 -81.75 60.29 -31.05
CA ARG A 36 -83.10 60.79 -31.38
C ARG A 36 -84.12 60.58 -30.25
N ARG A 37 -84.05 59.46 -29.51
CA ARG A 37 -84.93 59.23 -28.33
C ARG A 37 -84.62 60.22 -27.19
N VAL A 38 -83.35 60.46 -26.90
CA VAL A 38 -82.93 61.44 -25.88
C VAL A 38 -83.32 62.86 -26.32
N SER A 39 -83.11 63.22 -27.58
CA SER A 39 -83.50 64.50 -28.16
C SER A 39 -85.01 64.75 -28.09
N ALA A 40 -85.82 63.71 -28.34
CA ALA A 40 -87.29 63.79 -28.22
C ALA A 40 -87.74 63.93 -26.75
N ALA A 41 -87.13 63.16 -25.83
CA ALA A 41 -87.42 63.25 -24.41
C ALA A 41 -87.06 64.62 -23.79
N LEU A 42 -86.02 65.27 -24.31
CA LEU A 42 -85.59 66.62 -23.91
C LEU A 42 -86.27 67.74 -24.73
N ASN A 43 -87.17 67.41 -25.66
CA ASN A 43 -87.87 68.36 -26.54
C ASN A 43 -86.93 69.34 -27.29
N LEU A 44 -85.77 68.85 -27.75
CA LEU A 44 -84.78 69.68 -28.43
C LEU A 44 -85.26 70.06 -29.83
N ARG A 45 -85.07 71.33 -30.18
CA ARG A 45 -85.34 71.83 -31.55
C ARG A 45 -84.20 71.48 -32.50
N ASP A 46 -84.51 71.49 -33.80
CA ASP A 46 -83.50 71.36 -34.85
C ASP A 46 -82.45 72.48 -34.72
N ASN A 47 -81.16 72.10 -34.76
CA ASN A 47 -79.99 72.98 -34.57
C ASN A 47 -79.81 73.59 -33.17
N ASP A 48 -80.36 72.97 -32.12
CA ASP A 48 -80.00 73.32 -30.74
C ASP A 48 -78.51 72.95 -30.47
N ALA A 49 -77.79 73.82 -29.74
CA ALA A 49 -76.41 73.58 -29.32
C ALA A 49 -76.26 72.25 -28.54
N LEU A 50 -77.31 71.81 -27.84
CA LEU A 50 -77.31 70.54 -27.11
C LEU A 50 -77.18 69.31 -28.02
N TRP A 51 -77.43 69.41 -29.32
CA TRP A 51 -77.16 68.32 -30.28
C TRP A 51 -75.67 67.98 -30.33
N SER A 52 -74.78 68.96 -30.15
CA SER A 52 -73.33 68.72 -30.10
C SER A 52 -72.93 67.98 -28.82
N VAL A 53 -73.50 68.34 -27.68
CA VAL A 53 -73.31 67.65 -26.39
C VAL A 53 -73.81 66.21 -26.46
N LEU A 54 -74.97 65.99 -27.09
CA LEU A 54 -75.55 64.67 -27.28
C LEU A 54 -74.67 63.78 -28.18
N ALA A 55 -74.11 64.32 -29.27
CA ALA A 55 -73.15 63.62 -30.12
C ALA A 55 -71.85 63.25 -29.37
N VAL A 56 -71.34 64.16 -28.52
CA VAL A 56 -70.17 63.91 -27.65
C VAL A 56 -70.45 62.83 -26.60
N LEU A 57 -71.63 62.85 -25.97
CA LEU A 57 -72.02 61.84 -24.98
C LEU A 57 -72.19 60.45 -25.62
N GLU A 58 -72.84 60.36 -26.78
CA GLU A 58 -72.96 59.09 -27.52
C GLU A 58 -71.58 58.56 -27.96
N TYR A 59 -70.65 59.45 -28.33
CA TYR A 59 -69.26 59.07 -28.62
C TYR A 59 -68.57 58.46 -27.38
N TYR A 60 -68.71 59.08 -26.20
CA TYR A 60 -68.15 58.53 -24.97
C TYR A 60 -68.79 57.20 -24.57
N VAL A 61 -70.11 57.04 -24.73
CA VAL A 61 -70.80 55.75 -24.49
C VAL A 61 -70.21 54.65 -25.36
N ARG A 62 -70.11 54.86 -26.68
CA ARG A 62 -69.49 53.87 -27.60
C ARG A 62 -68.03 53.60 -27.27
N LEU A 63 -67.27 54.62 -26.86
CA LEU A 63 -65.87 54.48 -26.48
C LEU A 63 -65.72 53.57 -25.25
N TYR A 64 -66.56 53.75 -24.23
CA TYR A 64 -66.55 52.92 -23.03
C TYR A 64 -67.13 51.51 -23.24
N GLU A 65 -68.14 51.33 -24.11
CA GLU A 65 -68.64 50.01 -24.50
C GLU A 65 -67.58 49.18 -25.25
N ALA A 66 -66.79 49.81 -26.13
CA ALA A 66 -65.74 49.13 -26.89
C ALA A 66 -64.45 48.87 -26.08
N MET A 67 -64.19 49.64 -25.02
CA MET A 67 -62.91 49.62 -24.30
C MET A 67 -62.57 48.27 -23.63
N PRO A 68 -63.49 47.58 -22.92
CA PRO A 68 -63.19 46.28 -22.30
C PRO A 68 -62.78 45.19 -23.30
N GLU A 69 -63.39 45.18 -24.49
CA GLU A 69 -63.04 44.22 -25.55
C GLU A 69 -61.68 44.55 -26.16
N ARG A 70 -61.37 45.83 -26.39
CA ARG A 70 -60.03 46.26 -26.82
C ARG A 70 -58.94 45.90 -25.80
N ILE A 71 -59.24 46.00 -24.50
CA ILE A 71 -58.33 45.57 -23.43
C ILE A 71 -58.13 44.06 -23.47
N ARG A 72 -59.20 43.26 -23.64
CA ARG A 72 -59.07 41.80 -23.81
C ARG A 72 -58.21 41.42 -25.01
N GLN A 73 -58.43 42.05 -26.16
CA GLN A 73 -57.68 41.76 -27.39
C GLN A 73 -56.20 42.14 -27.26
N ALA A 74 -55.88 43.29 -26.66
CA ALA A 74 -54.51 43.69 -26.37
C ALA A 74 -53.84 42.77 -25.33
N GLY A 75 -54.60 42.33 -24.32
CA GLY A 75 -54.11 41.45 -23.25
C GLY A 75 -53.88 40.01 -23.69
N ALA A 76 -54.79 39.42 -24.47
CA ALA A 76 -54.72 38.01 -24.88
C ALA A 76 -53.41 37.68 -25.61
N GLY A 77 -53.06 38.47 -26.63
CA GLY A 77 -51.82 38.27 -27.38
C GLY A 77 -50.55 38.38 -26.52
N GLY A 78 -50.53 39.26 -25.52
CA GLY A 78 -49.39 39.41 -24.62
C GLY A 78 -49.29 38.33 -23.55
N VAL A 79 -50.41 37.99 -22.91
CA VAL A 79 -50.46 37.02 -21.80
C VAL A 79 -50.26 35.60 -22.30
N ASP A 80 -50.88 35.22 -23.42
CA ASP A 80 -50.72 33.87 -23.97
C ASP A 80 -49.31 33.66 -24.55
N ALA A 81 -48.71 34.69 -25.17
CA ALA A 81 -47.31 34.65 -25.61
C ALA A 81 -46.34 34.51 -24.43
N ALA A 82 -46.48 35.35 -23.40
CA ALA A 82 -45.64 35.28 -22.19
C ALA A 82 -45.79 33.93 -21.47
N ARG A 83 -47.00 33.35 -21.47
CA ARG A 83 -47.26 32.03 -20.90
C ARG A 83 -46.62 30.91 -21.72
N ALA A 84 -46.69 30.99 -23.05
CA ALA A 84 -46.02 30.03 -23.95
C ALA A 84 -44.50 30.09 -23.80
N GLU A 85 -43.92 31.30 -23.72
CA GLU A 85 -42.49 31.51 -23.47
C GLU A 85 -42.06 30.96 -22.11
N ALA A 86 -42.83 31.22 -21.04
CA ALA A 86 -42.56 30.65 -19.72
C ALA A 86 -42.62 29.12 -19.70
N TYR A 87 -43.56 28.49 -20.42
CA TYR A 87 -43.59 27.04 -20.57
C TYR A 87 -42.41 26.50 -21.39
N ALA A 88 -42.00 27.18 -22.47
CA ALA A 88 -40.84 26.79 -23.26
C ALA A 88 -39.53 26.90 -22.43
N ALA A 89 -39.35 27.99 -21.70
CA ALA A 89 -38.21 28.21 -20.82
C ALA A 89 -38.12 27.17 -19.69
N THR A 90 -39.25 26.87 -19.03
CA THR A 90 -39.29 25.82 -17.99
C THR A 90 -39.05 24.42 -18.54
N GLN A 91 -39.56 24.09 -19.74
CA GLN A 91 -39.20 22.82 -20.40
C GLN A 91 -37.72 22.74 -20.76
N GLY A 92 -37.14 23.81 -21.32
CA GLY A 92 -35.70 23.88 -21.62
C GLY A 92 -34.84 23.68 -20.37
N LEU A 93 -35.20 24.35 -19.26
CA LEU A 93 -34.53 24.20 -17.97
C LEU A 93 -34.66 22.76 -17.42
N MET A 94 -35.82 22.11 -17.57
CA MET A 94 -36.02 20.72 -17.14
C MET A 94 -35.18 19.73 -17.97
N VAL A 95 -34.99 19.97 -19.26
CA VAL A 95 -34.07 19.18 -20.11
C VAL A 95 -32.62 19.37 -19.63
N GLN A 96 -32.18 20.62 -19.43
CA GLN A 96 -30.84 20.93 -18.92
C GLN A 96 -30.57 20.30 -17.54
N HIS A 97 -31.53 20.34 -16.61
CA HIS A 97 -31.39 19.67 -15.31
C HIS A 97 -31.28 18.14 -15.45
N ARG A 98 -32.06 17.50 -16.32
CA ARG A 98 -31.95 16.05 -16.56
C ARG A 98 -30.61 15.67 -17.16
N GLU A 99 -30.10 16.46 -18.10
CA GLU A 99 -28.78 16.26 -18.70
C GLU A 99 -27.65 16.47 -17.67
N ALA A 100 -27.73 17.51 -16.83
CA ALA A 100 -26.78 17.74 -15.76
C ALA A 100 -26.77 16.61 -14.72
N LEU A 101 -27.95 16.06 -14.38
CA LEU A 101 -28.07 14.88 -13.50
C LEU A 101 -27.50 13.62 -14.16
N ALA A 102 -27.68 13.42 -15.47
CA ALA A 102 -27.07 12.32 -16.21
C ALA A 102 -25.54 12.41 -16.19
N ARG A 103 -24.97 13.58 -16.51
CA ARG A 103 -23.52 13.83 -16.43
C ARG A 103 -22.98 13.65 -15.01
N CYS A 104 -23.70 14.12 -13.99
CA CYS A 104 -23.34 13.89 -12.59
C CYS A 104 -23.29 12.39 -12.26
N LYS A 105 -24.32 11.63 -12.64
CA LYS A 105 -24.35 10.16 -12.46
C LYS A 105 -23.17 9.46 -13.15
N GLU A 106 -22.84 9.84 -14.39
CA GLU A 106 -21.66 9.32 -15.09
C GLU A 106 -20.37 9.59 -14.31
N THR A 107 -20.15 10.82 -13.84
CA THR A 107 -18.96 11.15 -13.03
C THR A 107 -18.89 10.39 -11.71
N ILE A 108 -20.03 10.13 -11.05
CA ILE A 108 -20.09 9.28 -9.85
C ILE A 108 -19.68 7.84 -10.20
N THR A 109 -20.25 7.24 -11.24
CA THR A 109 -19.88 5.87 -11.65
C THR A 109 -18.42 5.74 -12.11
N LEU A 110 -17.83 6.81 -12.65
CA LEU A 110 -16.40 6.85 -12.96
C LEU A 110 -15.56 6.89 -11.67
N ALA A 111 -15.94 7.73 -10.71
CA ALA A 111 -15.26 7.81 -9.42
C ALA A 111 -15.34 6.48 -8.64
N GLU A 112 -16.50 5.83 -8.62
CA GLU A 112 -16.70 4.48 -8.02
C GLU A 112 -15.76 3.43 -8.64
N ARG A 113 -15.62 3.43 -9.98
CA ARG A 113 -14.68 2.52 -10.66
C ARG A 113 -13.22 2.82 -10.28
N MET A 114 -12.84 4.09 -10.23
CA MET A 114 -11.49 4.50 -9.85
C MET A 114 -11.17 4.15 -8.38
N THR A 115 -12.12 4.32 -7.46
CA THR A 115 -11.91 3.95 -6.05
C THR A 115 -11.81 2.44 -5.87
N ALA A 116 -12.67 1.65 -6.52
CA ALA A 116 -12.58 0.18 -6.49
C ALA A 116 -11.26 -0.34 -7.09
N GLU A 117 -10.80 0.24 -8.20
CA GLU A 117 -9.54 -0.11 -8.84
C GLU A 117 -8.33 0.29 -7.96
N HIS A 118 -8.37 1.47 -7.33
CA HIS A 118 -7.33 1.91 -6.40
C HIS A 118 -7.28 1.03 -5.15
N GLU A 119 -8.43 0.67 -4.59
CA GLU A 119 -8.54 -0.23 -3.43
C GLU A 119 -7.99 -1.63 -3.76
N ALA A 120 -8.30 -2.16 -4.95
CA ALA A 120 -7.76 -3.44 -5.43
C ALA A 120 -6.23 -3.39 -5.59
N ARG A 121 -5.69 -2.33 -6.23
CA ARG A 121 -4.23 -2.12 -6.33
C ARG A 121 -3.57 -2.01 -4.96
N TYR A 122 -4.18 -1.27 -4.03
CA TYR A 122 -3.65 -1.08 -2.68
C TYR A 122 -3.59 -2.40 -1.90
N ARG A 123 -4.68 -3.20 -1.94
CA ARG A 123 -4.71 -4.55 -1.34
C ARG A 123 -3.65 -5.47 -1.95
N ALA A 124 -3.48 -5.47 -3.28
CA ALA A 124 -2.46 -6.27 -3.96
C ALA A 124 -1.03 -5.85 -3.57
N ALA A 125 -0.76 -4.54 -3.51
CA ALA A 125 0.54 -4.02 -3.08
C ALA A 125 0.84 -4.36 -1.61
N LEU A 126 -0.15 -4.24 -0.72
CA LEU A 126 -0.01 -4.61 0.69
C LEU A 126 0.29 -6.12 0.86
N ALA A 127 -0.41 -6.96 0.09
CA ALA A 127 -0.17 -8.41 0.08
C ALA A 127 1.25 -8.74 -0.39
N ALA A 128 1.69 -8.16 -1.52
CA ALA A 128 3.04 -8.37 -2.06
C ALA A 128 4.14 -7.93 -1.07
N LEU A 129 4.00 -6.75 -0.46
CA LEU A 129 4.94 -6.27 0.57
C LEU A 129 4.96 -7.18 1.81
N SER A 130 3.81 -7.74 2.20
CA SER A 130 3.73 -8.66 3.33
C SER A 130 4.43 -10.00 3.04
N ASP A 131 4.30 -10.51 1.81
CA ASP A 131 4.95 -11.75 1.37
C ASP A 131 6.48 -11.57 1.23
N GLU A 132 6.93 -10.43 0.69
CA GLU A 132 8.35 -10.07 0.64
C GLU A 132 8.95 -9.89 2.05
N ALA A 133 8.24 -9.25 2.97
CA ALA A 133 8.66 -9.14 4.37
C ALA A 133 8.72 -10.51 5.08
N LEU A 134 7.75 -11.39 4.86
CA LEU A 134 7.73 -12.73 5.47
C LEU A 134 8.79 -13.65 4.88
N SER A 135 9.00 -13.65 3.56
CA SER A 135 10.03 -14.44 2.88
C SER A 135 11.44 -13.97 3.26
N THR A 136 11.69 -12.67 3.37
CA THR A 136 12.99 -12.15 3.85
C THR A 136 13.23 -12.48 5.32
N LEU A 137 12.24 -12.35 6.21
CA LEU A 137 12.37 -12.72 7.63
C LEU A 137 12.59 -14.23 7.82
N THR A 138 11.84 -15.07 7.12
CA THR A 138 12.01 -16.54 7.17
C THR A 138 13.38 -16.96 6.65
N GLN A 139 13.87 -16.35 5.56
CA GLN A 139 15.22 -16.61 5.04
C GLN A 139 16.32 -16.19 6.01
N HIS A 140 16.18 -15.05 6.70
CA HIS A 140 17.11 -14.63 7.75
C HIS A 140 17.08 -15.58 8.95
N ALA A 141 15.89 -16.01 9.39
CA ALA A 141 15.74 -16.98 10.46
C ALA A 141 16.37 -18.34 10.10
N ALA A 142 16.10 -18.86 8.90
CA ALA A 142 16.68 -20.10 8.38
C ALA A 142 18.22 -20.02 8.32
N ASN A 143 18.78 -18.93 7.78
CA ASN A 143 20.23 -18.72 7.72
C ASN A 143 20.86 -18.66 9.13
N ARG A 144 20.19 -18.01 10.10
CA ARG A 144 20.64 -17.97 11.50
C ARG A 144 20.60 -19.35 12.15
N ILE A 145 19.53 -20.12 11.94
CA ILE A 145 19.39 -21.50 12.45
C ILE A 145 20.48 -22.40 11.82
N ALA A 146 20.67 -22.33 10.51
CA ALA A 146 21.69 -23.09 9.79
C ALA A 146 23.11 -22.80 10.30
N ARG A 147 23.46 -21.53 10.53
CA ARG A 147 24.76 -21.16 11.14
C ARG A 147 24.92 -21.68 12.56
N VAL A 148 23.90 -21.58 13.41
CA VAL A 148 23.96 -22.08 14.80
C VAL A 148 24.08 -23.60 14.82
N ALA A 149 23.31 -24.31 14.00
CA ALA A 149 23.37 -25.76 13.87
C ALA A 149 24.73 -26.22 13.30
N GLY A 150 25.20 -25.59 12.22
CA GLY A 150 26.51 -25.86 11.62
C GLY A 150 27.65 -25.64 12.61
N ASN A 151 27.67 -24.51 13.32
CA ASN A 151 28.68 -24.23 14.35
C ASN A 151 28.67 -25.27 15.49
N ARG A 152 27.49 -25.77 15.89
CA ARG A 152 27.37 -26.85 16.88
C ARG A 152 27.90 -28.19 16.35
N ILE A 153 27.58 -28.55 15.11
CA ILE A 153 28.07 -29.78 14.47
C ILE A 153 29.59 -29.75 14.31
N VAL A 154 30.14 -28.63 13.79
CA VAL A 154 31.59 -28.43 13.66
C VAL A 154 32.28 -28.45 15.02
N GLY A 155 31.70 -27.81 16.05
CA GLY A 155 32.21 -27.86 17.42
C GLY A 155 32.24 -29.28 18.00
N ALA A 156 31.15 -30.04 17.85
CA ALA A 156 31.06 -31.43 18.30
C ALA A 156 32.06 -32.33 17.55
N ALA A 157 32.19 -32.18 16.23
CA ALA A 157 33.16 -32.91 15.42
C ALA A 157 34.61 -32.57 15.81
N ALA A 158 34.92 -31.30 16.10
CA ALA A 158 36.25 -30.89 16.56
C ALA A 158 36.59 -31.46 17.94
N VAL A 159 35.62 -31.56 18.86
CA VAL A 159 35.80 -32.22 20.16
C VAL A 159 36.02 -33.73 19.98
N ALA A 160 35.19 -34.40 19.17
CA ALA A 160 35.34 -35.83 18.88
C ALA A 160 36.69 -36.16 18.21
N ALA A 161 37.16 -35.30 17.28
CA ALA A 161 38.46 -35.46 16.65
C ALA A 161 39.63 -35.26 17.63
N ARG A 162 39.52 -34.34 18.59
CA ARG A 162 40.51 -34.16 19.68
C ARG A 162 40.55 -35.37 20.60
N GLU A 163 39.39 -35.87 21.02
CA GLU A 163 39.26 -37.08 21.84
C GLU A 163 39.87 -38.31 21.12
N GLN A 164 39.55 -38.50 19.83
CA GLN A 164 40.12 -39.59 19.03
C GLN A 164 41.64 -39.46 18.89
N ARG A 165 42.17 -38.25 18.71
CA ARG A 165 43.62 -38.01 18.67
C ARG A 165 44.29 -38.32 20.01
N GLN A 166 43.72 -37.86 21.12
CA GLN A 166 44.21 -38.20 22.47
C GLN A 166 44.21 -39.71 22.74
N ARG A 167 43.20 -40.44 22.27
CA ARG A 167 43.16 -41.92 22.36
C ARG A 167 44.27 -42.58 21.52
N LEU A 168 44.54 -42.07 20.32
CA LEU A 168 45.64 -42.56 19.47
C LEU A 168 47.00 -42.26 20.13
N ASP A 169 47.22 -41.05 20.62
CA ASP A 169 48.46 -40.66 21.30
C ASP A 169 48.69 -41.49 22.58
N ALA A 170 47.64 -41.73 23.37
CA ALA A 170 47.69 -42.61 24.55
C ALA A 170 47.98 -44.07 24.19
N ALA A 171 47.41 -44.58 23.10
CA ALA A 171 47.70 -45.92 22.58
C ALA A 171 49.16 -46.03 22.14
N LEU A 172 49.68 -45.08 21.36
CA LEU A 172 51.07 -45.01 20.92
C LEU A 172 52.04 -44.97 22.11
N ALA A 173 51.79 -44.10 23.11
CA ALA A 173 52.58 -44.03 24.33
C ALA A 173 52.48 -45.32 25.18
N SER A 174 51.44 -46.13 25.04
CA SER A 174 51.36 -47.46 25.66
C SER A 174 52.19 -48.50 24.90
N PHE A 175 52.15 -48.49 23.56
CA PHE A 175 52.99 -49.34 22.71
C PHE A 175 54.48 -49.04 22.90
N GLU A 176 54.86 -47.77 22.95
CA GLU A 176 56.23 -47.34 23.22
C GLU A 176 56.71 -47.85 24.58
N ARG A 177 55.92 -47.68 25.65
CA ARG A 177 56.24 -48.24 26.98
C ARG A 177 56.38 -49.77 26.97
N VAL A 178 55.56 -50.49 26.21
CA VAL A 178 55.68 -51.96 26.08
C VAL A 178 56.92 -52.35 25.26
N ALA A 179 57.19 -51.66 24.15
CA ALA A 179 58.37 -51.88 23.32
C ALA A 179 59.66 -51.60 24.10
N MET A 180 59.73 -50.46 24.81
CA MET A 180 60.88 -50.09 25.62
C MET A 180 61.09 -51.06 26.80
N ARG A 181 60.02 -51.54 27.45
CA ARG A 181 60.12 -52.62 28.45
C ARG A 181 60.64 -53.93 27.86
N ARG A 182 60.24 -54.30 26.63
CA ARG A 182 60.76 -55.48 25.93
C ARG A 182 62.23 -55.33 25.57
N LEU A 183 62.63 -54.17 25.03
CA LEU A 183 64.04 -53.84 24.72
C LEU A 183 64.91 -53.87 25.98
N VAL A 184 64.50 -53.20 27.06
CA VAL A 184 65.24 -53.21 28.33
C VAL A 184 65.38 -54.64 28.89
N ARG A 185 64.33 -55.47 28.82
CA ARG A 185 64.41 -56.89 29.22
C ARG A 185 65.33 -57.70 28.31
N ALA A 186 65.33 -57.45 27.00
CA ALA A 186 66.23 -58.13 26.07
C ALA A 186 67.71 -57.76 26.33
N CYS A 187 68.00 -56.46 26.55
CA CYS A 187 69.33 -56.00 26.95
C CYS A 187 69.76 -56.59 28.30
N TYR A 188 68.89 -56.57 29.32
CA TYR A 188 69.18 -57.20 30.61
C TYR A 188 69.40 -58.72 30.49
N GLY A 189 68.62 -59.41 29.66
CA GLY A 189 68.78 -60.83 29.38
C GLY A 189 70.10 -61.15 28.67
N LEU A 190 70.52 -60.32 27.71
CA LEU A 190 71.82 -60.42 27.06
C LEU A 190 72.98 -60.18 28.03
N VAL A 191 72.90 -59.14 28.87
CA VAL A 191 73.93 -58.84 29.89
C VAL A 191 74.01 -59.96 30.92
N ALA A 192 72.88 -60.43 31.46
CA ALA A 192 72.83 -61.52 32.42
C ALA A 192 73.30 -62.85 31.82
N GLY A 193 72.88 -63.17 30.59
CA GLY A 193 73.34 -64.35 29.85
C GLY A 193 74.84 -64.32 29.57
N GLY A 194 75.37 -63.17 29.13
CA GLY A 194 76.82 -62.96 28.98
C GLY A 194 77.58 -63.13 30.29
N LEU A 195 77.05 -62.59 31.40
CA LEU A 195 77.65 -62.72 32.73
C LEU A 195 77.63 -64.18 33.23
N VAL A 196 76.56 -64.95 32.95
CA VAL A 196 76.50 -66.40 33.20
C VAL A 196 77.51 -67.17 32.36
N VAL A 197 77.70 -66.83 31.08
CA VAL A 197 78.72 -67.46 30.22
C VAL A 197 80.14 -67.15 30.74
N VAL A 198 80.40 -65.92 31.18
CA VAL A 198 81.68 -65.53 31.81
C VAL A 198 81.91 -66.28 33.13
N LEU A 199 80.88 -66.41 33.97
CA LEU A 199 80.97 -67.20 35.22
C LEU A 199 81.20 -68.69 34.96
N LEU A 200 80.56 -69.28 33.93
CA LEU A 200 80.79 -70.67 33.55
C LEU A 200 82.19 -70.89 32.98
N ALA A 201 82.70 -69.95 32.17
CA ALA A 201 84.08 -70.00 31.68
C ALA A 201 85.10 -69.89 32.83
N ALA A 202 84.86 -69.01 33.81
CA ALA A 202 85.70 -68.90 35.00
C ALA A 202 85.61 -70.14 35.91
N GLY A 203 84.41 -70.70 36.09
CA GLY A 203 84.17 -71.92 36.87
C GLY A 203 84.86 -73.15 36.27
N ALA A 204 84.84 -73.30 34.94
CA ALA A 204 85.54 -74.36 34.24
C ALA A 204 87.08 -74.28 34.41
N GLY A 205 87.64 -73.08 34.57
CA GLY A 205 89.06 -72.89 34.87
C GLY A 205 89.46 -73.27 36.30
N GLY A 206 88.57 -73.08 37.29
CA GLY A 206 88.89 -73.29 38.71
C GLY A 206 88.95 -74.75 39.15
N VAL A 207 88.17 -75.64 38.53
CA VAL A 207 88.00 -77.03 39.02
C VAL A 207 89.15 -77.96 38.64
N ALA A 208 89.90 -77.67 37.58
CA ALA A 208 91.02 -78.50 37.13
C ALA A 208 92.29 -78.37 38.01
N GLY A 209 92.45 -77.28 38.77
CA GLY A 209 93.69 -76.99 39.52
C GLY A 209 93.77 -77.59 40.94
N TRP A 210 92.66 -78.06 41.52
CA TRP A 210 92.59 -78.35 42.95
C TRP A 210 93.00 -79.78 43.35
N TRP A 211 92.88 -80.77 42.45
CA TRP A 211 92.92 -82.19 42.81
C TRP A 211 94.33 -82.82 42.94
N ALA A 212 95.40 -82.04 42.77
CA ALA A 212 96.78 -82.56 42.70
C ALA A 212 97.70 -82.14 43.88
N GLY A 213 97.21 -81.35 44.85
CA GLY A 213 98.10 -80.52 45.68
C GLY A 213 98.19 -80.81 47.19
N ILE A 214 97.37 -81.69 47.77
CA ILE A 214 97.25 -81.78 49.24
C ILE A 214 97.14 -83.24 49.70
N HIS A 215 98.27 -83.83 50.10
CA HIS A 215 98.42 -84.81 51.20
C HIS A 215 99.86 -85.38 51.22
N TRP A 216 100.85 -84.61 51.72
CA TRP A 216 102.00 -85.12 52.49
C TRP A 216 102.65 -83.94 53.21
N ALA A 217 102.97 -84.10 54.50
CA ALA A 217 103.08 -82.98 55.43
C ALA A 217 104.51 -82.52 55.74
N GLN A 218 104.70 -81.21 55.62
CA GLN A 218 105.43 -80.28 56.50
C GLN A 218 106.37 -80.84 57.60
N ALA A 219 107.67 -80.66 57.35
CA ALA A 219 108.77 -80.33 58.26
C ALA A 219 109.89 -79.75 57.35
N ASP A 220 110.73 -78.76 57.68
CA ASP A 220 110.97 -77.95 58.89
C ASP A 220 111.66 -76.62 58.48
N GLY A 221 111.88 -75.70 59.43
CA GLY A 221 113.00 -74.74 59.34
C GLY A 221 112.74 -73.33 58.80
N SER A 222 112.92 -72.32 59.66
CA SER A 222 112.84 -70.86 59.38
C SER A 222 114.17 -70.15 59.74
N PRO A 223 114.29 -68.79 59.68
CA PRO A 223 113.73 -67.80 58.74
C PRO A 223 114.84 -67.16 57.83
N PRO A 224 115.57 -66.03 58.08
CA PRO A 224 115.49 -64.91 59.06
C PRO A 224 115.43 -63.44 58.48
N VAL A 225 114.89 -62.51 59.30
CA VAL A 225 115.39 -61.12 59.58
C VAL A 225 115.12 -59.89 58.63
N ARG A 226 114.33 -58.94 59.19
CA ARG A 226 114.42 -57.44 59.23
C ARG A 226 114.48 -56.58 57.94
N ALA A 227 114.05 -55.30 57.91
CA ALA A 227 113.27 -54.42 58.83
C ALA A 227 112.80 -53.13 58.07
N GLY A 228 112.00 -52.27 58.74
CA GLY A 228 111.55 -50.94 58.26
C GLY A 228 110.02 -50.86 58.14
N ASP A 229 109.30 -49.99 58.86
CA ASP A 229 109.10 -48.53 58.63
C ASP A 229 108.26 -48.24 57.36
N THR A 230 107.19 -47.43 57.35
CA THR A 230 106.54 -46.53 58.33
C THR A 230 105.02 -46.39 58.03
N SER A 231 104.25 -45.81 58.95
CA SER A 231 102.84 -45.34 58.77
C SER A 231 102.79 -43.95 58.05
N PRO A 232 101.63 -43.24 57.81
CA PRO A 232 100.22 -43.51 58.17
C PRO A 232 99.14 -43.11 57.11
N VAL A 233 97.87 -43.08 57.56
CA VAL A 233 96.68 -42.31 57.05
C VAL A 233 95.78 -42.93 55.97
N PRO A 234 94.45 -42.93 56.22
CA PRO A 234 93.47 -42.65 55.17
C PRO A 234 92.44 -41.55 55.53
N ARG A 235 92.36 -40.54 54.68
CA ARG A 235 91.21 -39.64 54.38
C ARG A 235 91.31 -39.36 52.86
N ALA A 236 90.26 -39.15 52.09
CA ALA A 236 88.83 -39.43 52.24
C ALA A 236 88.16 -39.21 50.86
N THR A 237 86.92 -39.70 50.71
CA THR A 237 85.85 -39.13 49.85
C THR A 237 86.00 -38.97 48.33
N ARG A 238 84.93 -39.46 47.67
CA ARG A 238 84.19 -38.90 46.51
C ARG A 238 84.72 -39.08 45.08
N ARG A 239 83.83 -39.72 44.30
CA ARG A 239 83.39 -39.36 42.92
C ARG A 239 83.95 -38.02 42.40
N GLN A 240 84.61 -38.04 41.25
CA GLN A 240 83.92 -38.02 39.94
C GLN A 240 84.80 -38.70 38.88
#